data_AF-A0A318Z6W6-F1
#
_entry.id   AF-A0A318Z6W6-F1
#
_cell.length_a   1.000
_cell.length_b   1.000
_cell.length_c   1.000
_cell.angle_alpha   90.00
_cell.angle_beta   90.00
_cell.angle_gamma   90.00
#
_symmetry.space_group_name_H-M   'P 1'
#
loop_
_entity.id
_entity.type
_entity.pdbx_description
1 polymer ?
#
loop_
_entity_poly.entity_id
_entity_poly.type
_entity_poly.pdbx_seq_one_letter_code
_entity_poly.pdbx_strand_id
1 'polypeptide(L)'
;MYKAGQYILEGGTSASRYPDIASVINRIIEKRIAAGKGAVGFLNPVLYRHADVLNDITNKTNPGCGTDGFATAAGWDPVTGLGTPNFPKLLNLFLSLP
;
A
#
# COMPACT_ATOMS: atom_id res chain seq x y z
N MET A 1 -15.95 8.81 -5.65
CA MET A 1 -16.54 8.59 -4.30
C MET A 1 -17.80 9.43 -4.15
N TYR A 2 -18.72 9.05 -3.28
CA TYR A 2 -19.97 9.81 -3.12
C TYR A 2 -19.89 10.69 -1.87
N LYS A 3 -20.13 11.99 -2.04
CA LYS A 3 -20.26 12.96 -0.94
C LYS A 3 -21.62 13.61 -1.07
N ALA A 4 -22.45 13.48 -0.01
CA ALA A 4 -23.83 13.97 0.01
C ALA A 4 -24.68 13.54 -1.21
N GLY A 5 -24.52 12.31 -1.69
CA GLY A 5 -25.29 11.75 -2.81
C GLY A 5 -24.77 12.12 -4.21
N GLN A 6 -23.72 12.93 -4.32
CA GLN A 6 -23.10 13.26 -5.61
C GLN A 6 -21.77 12.54 -5.80
N TYR A 7 -21.53 12.06 -7.02
CA TYR A 7 -20.24 11.50 -7.41
C TYR A 7 -19.22 12.63 -7.53
N ILE A 8 -18.13 12.51 -6.76
CA ILE A 8 -16.99 13.40 -6.83
C ILE A 8 -15.70 12.61 -7.06
N LEU A 9 -14.78 13.24 -7.78
CA LEU A 9 -13.38 12.82 -7.87
C LEU A 9 -12.64 13.47 -6.69
N GLU A 10 -12.49 12.73 -5.60
CA GLU A 10 -11.62 13.10 -4.48
C GLU A 10 -10.42 12.16 -4.47
N GLY A 11 -9.27 12.68 -4.07
CA GLY A 11 -8.01 11.94 -3.99
C GLY A 11 -7.23 12.38 -2.77
N GLY A 12 -5.91 12.18 -2.81
CA GLY A 12 -5.02 12.47 -1.69
C GLY A 12 -4.73 11.24 -0.83
N THR A 13 -3.76 11.37 0.06
CA THR A 13 -3.30 10.27 0.92
C THR A 13 -4.41 9.70 1.80
N SER A 14 -5.43 10.51 2.12
CA SER A 14 -6.63 10.07 2.84
C SER A 14 -7.39 8.96 2.10
N ALA A 15 -7.50 9.07 0.76
CA ALA A 15 -8.16 8.06 -0.06
C ALA A 15 -7.27 6.83 -0.29
N SER A 16 -5.96 7.01 -0.49
CA SER A 16 -5.07 5.87 -0.77
C SER A 16 -4.64 5.10 0.48
N ARG A 17 -4.42 5.77 1.63
CA ARG A 17 -3.87 5.15 2.84
C ARG A 17 -4.94 4.51 3.72
N TYR A 18 -6.15 5.07 3.78
CA TYR A 18 -7.17 4.61 4.74
C TYR A 18 -8.08 3.51 4.19
N PRO A 19 -8.84 3.69 3.10
CA PRO A 19 -9.68 2.60 2.58
C PRO A 19 -8.91 1.59 1.71
N ASP A 20 -8.02 2.02 0.81
CA ASP A 20 -7.48 1.10 -0.21
C ASP A 20 -6.49 0.08 0.36
N ILE A 21 -5.46 0.55 1.09
CA ILE A 21 -4.47 -0.34 1.72
C ILE A 21 -5.12 -1.20 2.81
N ALA A 22 -6.00 -0.63 3.64
CA ALA A 22 -6.67 -1.39 4.70
C ALA A 22 -7.57 -2.50 4.12
N SER A 23 -8.31 -2.25 3.04
CA SER A 23 -9.14 -3.26 2.39
C SER A 23 -8.30 -4.42 1.84
N VAL A 24 -7.15 -4.11 1.22
CA VAL A 24 -6.20 -5.11 0.74
C VAL A 24 -5.67 -5.99 1.87
N ILE A 25 -5.25 -5.38 2.98
CA ILE A 25 -4.75 -6.10 4.16
C ILE A 25 -5.86 -6.96 4.78
N ASN A 26 -7.08 -6.42 4.93
CA ASN A 26 -8.20 -7.16 5.50
C ASN A 26 -8.50 -8.42 4.67
N ARG A 27 -8.48 -8.32 3.35
CA ARG A 27 -8.69 -9.46 2.46
C ARG A 27 -7.57 -10.51 2.57
N ILE A 28 -6.34 -10.10 2.87
CA ILE A 28 -5.23 -11.03 3.15
C ILE A 28 -5.44 -11.73 4.50
N ILE A 29 -5.90 -11.00 5.52
CA ILE A 29 -6.24 -11.56 6.84
C ILE A 29 -7.34 -12.61 6.70
N GLU A 30 -8.42 -12.32 5.98
CA GLU A 30 -9.50 -13.27 5.72
C GLU A 30 -8.98 -14.56 5.08
N LYS A 31 -8.08 -14.45 4.09
CA LYS A 31 -7.47 -15.61 3.44
C LYS A 31 -6.53 -16.38 4.36
N ARG A 32 -5.77 -15.71 5.22
CA ARG A 32 -4.94 -16.36 6.25
C ARG A 32 -5.80 -17.12 7.26
N ILE A 33 -6.87 -16.50 7.76
CA ILE A 33 -7.81 -17.13 8.70
C ILE A 33 -8.47 -18.36 8.06
N ALA A 34 -8.90 -18.27 6.80
CA ALA A 34 -9.46 -19.40 6.06
C ALA A 34 -8.45 -20.56 5.88
N ALA A 35 -7.16 -20.25 5.83
CA ALA A 35 -6.08 -21.24 5.80
C ALA A 35 -5.66 -21.75 7.20
N GLY A 36 -6.40 -21.39 8.26
CA GLY A 36 -6.08 -21.76 9.64
C GLY A 36 -4.94 -20.95 10.27
N LYS A 37 -4.51 -19.86 9.64
CA LYS A 37 -3.46 -18.97 10.15
C LYS A 37 -4.05 -17.80 10.94
N GLY A 38 -3.29 -17.28 11.89
CA GLY A 38 -3.67 -16.09 12.65
C GLY A 38 -3.64 -14.79 11.84
N ALA A 39 -4.17 -13.72 12.45
CA ALA A 39 -4.11 -12.37 11.91
C ALA A 39 -2.66 -11.90 11.69
N VAL A 40 -2.47 -10.97 10.75
CA VAL A 40 -1.18 -10.32 10.53
C VAL A 40 -0.96 -9.23 11.60
N GLY A 41 0.21 -9.26 12.24
CA GLY A 41 0.64 -8.26 13.20
C GLY A 41 1.28 -7.05 12.54
N PHE A 42 2.42 -6.60 13.06
CA PHE A 42 3.13 -5.46 12.51
C PHE A 42 3.70 -5.76 11.10
N LEU A 43 3.17 -5.07 10.09
CA LEU A 43 3.47 -5.34 8.67
C LEU A 43 4.83 -4.79 8.21
N ASN A 44 5.30 -3.68 8.78
CA ASN A 44 6.47 -2.97 8.27
C ASN A 44 7.72 -3.86 8.14
N PRO A 45 8.12 -4.68 9.14
CA PRO A 45 9.34 -5.47 9.04
C PRO A 45 9.29 -6.49 7.89
N VAL A 46 8.10 -7.02 7.59
CA VAL A 46 7.90 -7.96 6.48
C VAL A 46 7.97 -7.22 5.15
N LEU A 47 7.26 -6.10 5.02
CA LEU A 47 7.22 -5.33 3.77
C LEU A 47 8.60 -4.77 3.38
N TYR A 48 9.38 -4.29 4.36
CA TYR A 48 10.73 -3.78 4.09
C TYR A 48 11.74 -4.89 3.75
N ARG A 49 11.49 -6.15 4.13
CA ARG A 49 12.32 -7.29 3.72
C ARG A 49 11.92 -7.84 2.34
N HIS A 50 10.69 -7.59 1.92
CA HIS A 50 10.09 -8.12 0.69
C HIS A 50 9.54 -6.98 -0.16
N ALA A 51 10.41 -6.04 -0.58
CA ALA A 51 9.99 -4.93 -1.42
C ALA A 51 9.47 -5.38 -2.81
N ASP A 52 9.80 -6.61 -3.24
CA ASP A 52 9.39 -7.21 -4.51
C ASP A 52 7.89 -7.47 -4.64
N VAL A 53 7.17 -7.49 -3.52
CA VAL A 53 5.70 -7.67 -3.47
C VAL A 53 4.93 -6.36 -3.60
N LEU A 54 5.63 -5.24 -3.77
CA LEU A 54 5.08 -3.91 -4.00
C LEU A 54 5.46 -3.45 -5.42
N ASN A 55 4.66 -2.57 -6.02
CA ASN A 55 5.01 -1.94 -7.29
C ASN A 55 5.69 -0.60 -7.01
N ASP A 56 6.98 -0.55 -7.31
CA ASP A 56 7.83 0.63 -7.19
C ASP A 56 7.42 1.73 -8.19
N ILE A 57 7.34 2.98 -7.73
CA ILE A 57 7.01 4.14 -8.55
C ILE A 57 8.29 4.94 -8.71
N THR A 58 8.90 4.91 -9.90
CA THR A 58 10.23 5.49 -10.13
C THR A 58 10.23 6.84 -10.83
N ASN A 59 9.07 7.34 -11.27
CA ASN A 59 8.99 8.56 -12.07
C ASN A 59 7.82 9.47 -11.67
N LYS A 60 7.97 10.21 -10.56
CA LYS A 60 7.15 11.35 -10.07
C LYS A 60 7.92 12.24 -9.07
N THR A 61 7.33 13.37 -8.70
CA THR A 61 7.80 14.26 -7.63
C THR A 61 6.66 14.60 -6.67
N ASN A 62 6.95 15.03 -5.44
CA ASN A 62 5.96 15.54 -4.49
C ASN A 62 6.08 17.07 -4.27
N PRO A 63 5.62 17.88 -5.24
CA PRO A 63 5.71 19.33 -5.11
C PRO A 63 4.88 19.85 -3.93
N GLY A 64 5.44 20.81 -3.19
CA GLY A 64 4.83 21.40 -2.01
C GLY A 64 5.53 22.69 -1.60
N CYS A 65 4.77 23.64 -1.04
CA CYS A 65 5.29 24.92 -0.53
C CYS A 65 6.15 25.73 -1.53
N GLY A 66 5.89 25.62 -2.84
CA GLY A 66 6.66 26.30 -3.89
C GLY A 66 7.99 25.62 -4.26
N THR A 67 8.20 24.37 -3.82
CA THR A 67 9.35 23.54 -4.20
C THR A 67 8.90 22.29 -4.96
N ASP A 68 9.76 21.73 -5.79
CA ASP A 68 9.52 20.45 -6.47
C ASP A 68 9.55 19.25 -5.51
N GLY A 69 9.97 19.46 -4.26
CA GLY A 69 10.03 18.45 -3.22
C GLY A 69 11.09 17.39 -3.49
N PHE A 70 10.76 16.15 -3.15
CA PHE A 70 11.55 14.97 -3.42
C PHE A 70 11.12 14.31 -4.73
N ALA A 71 12.08 13.70 -5.41
CA ALA A 71 11.84 12.83 -6.55
C ALA A 71 11.70 11.38 -6.09
N THR A 72 10.87 10.61 -6.78
CA THR A 72 10.86 9.16 -6.66
C THR A 72 12.17 8.57 -7.18
N ALA A 73 12.61 7.47 -6.59
CA ALA A 73 13.82 6.75 -6.98
C ALA A 73 13.54 5.25 -6.97
N ALA A 74 14.38 4.46 -7.63
CA ALA A 74 14.26 3.01 -7.57
C ALA A 74 14.42 2.51 -6.12
N GLY A 75 13.48 1.71 -5.65
CA GLY A 75 13.47 1.12 -4.32
C GLY A 75 12.61 1.90 -3.32
N TRP A 76 13.19 2.26 -2.18
CA TRP A 76 12.50 3.08 -1.19
C TRP A 76 12.71 4.56 -1.51
N ASP A 77 11.63 5.32 -1.59
CA ASP A 77 11.69 6.76 -1.81
C ASP A 77 10.79 7.53 -0.79
N PRO A 78 11.08 8.81 -0.50
CA PRO A 78 10.31 9.59 0.47
C PRO A 78 8.95 10.10 -0.07
N VAL A 79 8.59 9.77 -1.31
CA VAL A 79 7.35 10.19 -1.99
C VAL A 79 6.27 9.11 -1.92
N THR A 80 6.66 7.85 -2.17
CA THR A 80 5.79 6.67 -2.30
C THR A 80 6.23 5.52 -1.38
N GLY A 81 7.35 5.65 -0.67
CA GLY A 81 7.88 4.61 0.20
C GLY A 81 8.40 3.45 -0.63
N LEU A 82 7.85 2.26 -0.39
CA LEU A 82 8.13 1.06 -1.19
C LEU A 82 7.17 0.91 -2.40
N GLY A 83 6.29 1.90 -2.63
CA GLY A 83 5.33 1.91 -3.71
C GLY A 83 3.94 1.34 -3.33
N THR A 84 3.25 0.76 -4.32
CA THR A 84 1.83 0.35 -4.19
C THR A 84 1.66 -1.15 -3.94
N PRO A 85 0.64 -1.57 -3.17
CA PRO A 85 0.43 -2.98 -2.86
C PRO A 85 0.07 -3.82 -4.10
N ASN A 86 0.84 -4.87 -4.37
CA ASN A 86 0.49 -5.87 -5.38
C ASN A 86 -0.24 -7.05 -4.71
N PHE A 87 -1.57 -7.08 -4.80
CA PHE A 87 -2.40 -8.04 -4.06
C PHE A 87 -2.00 -9.52 -4.27
N PRO A 88 -1.82 -10.04 -5.51
CA PRO A 88 -1.38 -11.42 -5.71
C PRO A 88 -0.05 -11.77 -5.04
N LYS A 89 0.95 -10.88 -5.14
CA LYS A 89 2.27 -11.12 -4.52
C LYS A 89 2.21 -11.04 -3.00
N LEU A 90 1.50 -10.05 -2.47
CA LEU A 90 1.25 -9.91 -1.04
C LEU A 90 0.54 -11.12 -0.46
N LEU A 91 -0.50 -11.61 -1.13
CA LEU A 91 -1.23 -12.80 -0.69
C LEU A 91 -0.31 -14.02 -0.60
N ASN A 92 0.52 -14.26 -1.62
CA ASN A 92 1.46 -15.39 -1.62
C ASN A 92 2.48 -15.27 -0.48
N LEU A 93 3.07 -14.09 -0.27
CA LEU A 93 4.02 -13.85 0.81
C LEU A 93 3.38 -14.06 2.19
N PHE A 94 2.20 -13.46 2.41
CA PHE A 94 1.50 -13.60 3.68
C PHE A 94 0.92 -15.00 3.88
N LEU A 95 0.70 -15.80 2.84
CA LEU A 95 0.37 -17.22 3.02
C LEU A 95 1.60 -18.09 3.26
N SER A 96 2.79 -17.72 2.78
CA SER A 96 4.03 -18.46 3.06
C SER A 96 4.58 -18.21 4.47
N LEU A 97 4.33 -17.04 5.04
CA LEU A 97 4.74 -16.72 6.41
C LEU A 97 3.97 -17.57 7.44
N PRO A 98 4.62 -18.02 8.53
CA PRO A 98 3.99 -18.81 9.58
C PRO A 98 2.67 -18.19 10.08
#